data_AF-A0A3E4GP93-F1
#
_entry.id   AF-A0A3E4GP93-F1
#
_cell.length_a   1.000
_cell.length_b   1.000
_cell.length_c   1.000
_cell.angle_alpha   90.00
_cell.angle_beta   90.00
_cell.angle_gamma   90.00
#
_symmetry.space_group_name_H-M   'P 1'
#
loop_
_entity.id
_entity.type
_entity.pdbx_description
1 polymer ?
#
loop_
_entity_poly.entity_id
_entity_poly.type
_entity_poly.pdbx_seq_one_letter_code
_entity_poly.pdbx_strand_id
1 'polypeptide(L)'
;MSASQIMIMAFTINFKCALVFVVAIPLLFVGVIFIMLVSIPLFKKVQAALDRVTGLTRENLTGVRVIRAFCREEESVNEFEISNTALTKLNEFVGRISALLNPFIYVLINIATVILIAKAGVQVNLGAMQ
;
A
#
# COMPACT_ATOMS: atom_id res chain seq x y z
N MET A 1 13.33 5.99 15.79
CA MET A 1 13.77 4.61 16.09
C MET A 1 13.94 3.90 14.76
N SER A 2 15.11 4.09 14.14
CA SER A 2 15.40 3.70 12.75
C SER A 2 15.86 2.23 12.69
N ALA A 3 15.58 1.55 11.57
CA ALA A 3 15.86 0.12 11.35
C ALA A 3 17.30 -0.32 11.66
N SER A 4 18.26 0.60 11.58
CA SER A 4 19.66 0.38 11.98
C SER A 4 19.83 0.05 13.46
N GLN A 5 19.01 0.60 14.36
CA GLN A 5 19.10 0.35 15.81
C GLN A 5 18.61 -1.05 16.18
N ILE A 6 17.63 -1.58 15.44
CA ILE A 6 17.08 -2.94 15.63
C ILE A 6 18.14 -3.98 15.27
N MET A 7 18.92 -3.73 14.21
CA MET A 7 19.95 -4.64 13.74
C MET A 7 21.13 -4.75 14.72
N ILE A 8 21.50 -3.65 15.38
CA ILE A 8 22.59 -3.62 16.38
C ILE A 8 22.16 -4.36 17.66
N MET A 9 20.92 -4.19 18.11
CA MET A 9 20.38 -4.98 19.25
C MET A 9 20.27 -6.47 18.91
N ALA A 10 19.88 -6.82 17.68
CA ALA A 10 19.74 -8.21 17.24
C ALA A 10 21.07 -8.99 17.25
N PHE A 11 22.20 -8.35 16.97
CA PHE A 11 23.51 -9.01 16.98
C PHE A 11 24.09 -9.28 18.38
N THR A 12 23.52 -8.68 19.43
CA THR A 12 24.07 -8.78 20.81
C THR A 12 23.40 -9.87 21.64
N ILE A 13 22.28 -10.45 21.16
CA ILE A 13 21.46 -11.35 21.97
C ILE A 13 21.48 -12.75 21.34
N ASN A 14 22.24 -13.66 21.97
CA ASN A 14 22.22 -15.14 21.96
C ASN A 14 21.49 -15.91 20.81
N PHE A 15 22.00 -17.10 20.44
CA PHE A 15 21.44 -18.07 19.46
C PHE A 15 19.91 -18.29 19.55
N LYS A 16 19.32 -18.05 20.72
CA LYS A 16 17.87 -18.07 20.99
C LYS A 16 17.08 -16.95 20.27
N CYS A 17 17.62 -15.73 20.13
CA CYS A 17 16.98 -14.67 19.34
C CYS A 17 17.08 -14.93 17.83
N ALA A 18 18.18 -15.54 17.37
CA ALA A 18 18.36 -15.87 15.96
C ALA A 18 17.22 -16.75 15.41
N LEU A 19 16.75 -17.74 16.20
CA LEU A 19 15.67 -18.63 15.79
C LEU A 19 14.30 -17.93 15.72
N VAL A 20 14.06 -16.96 16.60
CA VAL A 20 12.87 -16.08 16.55
C VAL A 20 12.89 -15.23 15.28
N PHE A 21 14.05 -14.66 14.92
CA PHE A 21 14.19 -13.90 13.67
C PHE A 21 13.96 -14.76 12.43
N VAL A 22 14.42 -16.02 12.42
CA VAL A 22 14.23 -16.96 11.29
C VAL A 22 12.75 -17.22 11.00
N VAL A 23 11.85 -17.15 11.99
CA VAL A 23 10.40 -17.32 11.79
C VAL A 23 9.68 -15.99 11.61
N ALA A 24 10.09 -14.94 12.33
CA ALA A 24 9.47 -13.61 12.25
C ALA A 24 9.67 -12.96 10.87
N ILE A 25 10.88 -13.07 10.30
CA ILE A 25 11.23 -12.47 9.01
C ILE A 25 10.34 -12.98 7.88
N PRO A 26 10.22 -14.30 7.62
CA PRO A 26 9.37 -14.78 6.53
C PRO A 26 7.89 -14.45 6.77
N LEU A 27 7.41 -14.44 8.02
CA LEU A 27 6.03 -14.07 8.33
C LEU A 27 5.73 -12.60 7.97
N LEU A 28 6.60 -11.68 8.36
CA LEU A 28 6.49 -10.27 7.98
C LEU A 28 6.64 -10.08 6.47
N PHE A 29 7.56 -10.82 5.84
CA PHE A 29 7.80 -10.75 4.41
C PHE A 29 6.56 -11.13 3.61
N VAL A 30 5.86 -12.20 3.99
CA VAL A 30 4.59 -12.62 3.37
C VAL A 30 3.52 -11.54 3.52
N GLY A 31 3.39 -10.94 4.71
CA GLY A 31 2.42 -9.87 4.95
C GLY A 31 2.68 -8.62 4.11
N VAL A 32 3.95 -8.21 3.99
CA VAL A 32 4.35 -7.06 3.17
C VAL A 32 4.11 -7.34 1.68
N ILE A 33 4.46 -8.54 1.19
CA ILE A 33 4.16 -8.94 -0.20
C ILE A 33 2.66 -8.88 -0.47
N PHE A 34 1.84 -9.42 0.44
CA PHE A 34 0.39 -9.40 0.29
C PHE A 34 -0.15 -7.97 0.16
N ILE A 35 0.31 -7.06 1.02
CA ILE A 35 -0.07 -5.63 0.95
C ILE A 35 0.37 -5.01 -0.38
N MET A 36 1.61 -5.25 -0.81
CA MET A 36 2.11 -4.72 -2.07
C MET A 36 1.32 -5.21 -3.28
N LEU A 37 0.99 -6.50 -3.32
CA LEU A 37 0.20 -7.10 -4.41
C LEU A 37 -1.19 -6.49 -4.53
N VAL A 38 -1.79 -6.00 -3.44
CA VAL A 38 -3.11 -5.35 -3.45
C VAL A 38 -3.00 -3.85 -3.72
N SER A 39 -2.07 -3.15 -3.05
CA SER A 39 -1.94 -1.70 -3.17
C SER A 39 -1.44 -1.25 -4.54
N ILE A 40 -0.39 -1.88 -5.07
CA ILE A 40 0.24 -1.47 -6.33
C ILE A 40 -0.75 -1.43 -7.50
N PRO A 41 -1.57 -2.48 -7.78
CA PRO A 41 -2.52 -2.42 -8.89
C PRO A 41 -3.62 -1.37 -8.67
N LEU A 42 -4.01 -1.10 -7.42
CA LEU A 42 -4.99 -0.07 -7.09
C LEU A 42 -4.46 1.33 -7.41
N PHE A 43 -3.24 1.64 -6.97
CA PHE A 43 -2.60 2.91 -7.26
C PHE A 43 -2.32 3.08 -8.77
N LYS A 44 -1.99 2.01 -9.48
CA LYS A 44 -1.86 2.04 -10.95
C LYS A 44 -3.15 2.44 -11.66
N LYS A 45 -4.32 1.98 -11.19
CA LYS A 45 -5.62 2.37 -11.77
C LYS A 45 -5.90 3.86 -11.59
N VAL A 46 -5.58 4.40 -10.42
CA VAL A 46 -5.70 5.83 -10.13
C VAL A 46 -4.77 6.65 -11.03
N GLN A 47 -3.51 6.23 -11.17
CA GLN A 47 -2.55 6.89 -12.06
C GLN A 47 -3.03 6.90 -13.51
N ALA A 48 -3.50 5.77 -14.05
CA ALA A 48 -4.02 5.71 -15.42
C ALA A 48 -5.24 6.63 -15.64
N ALA A 49 -6.12 6.76 -14.64
CA ALA A 49 -7.25 7.68 -14.71
C ALA A 49 -6.79 9.16 -14.66
N LEU A 50 -5.77 9.48 -13.86
CA LEU A 50 -5.12 10.80 -13.84
C LEU A 50 -4.49 11.14 -15.19
N ASP A 51 -3.75 10.20 -15.77
CA ASP A 51 -3.11 10.38 -17.09
C ASP A 51 -4.16 10.67 -18.18
N ARG A 52 -5.32 10.00 -18.12
CA ARG A 52 -6.44 10.26 -19.04
C ARG A 52 -7.00 11.68 -18.87
N VAL A 53 -7.30 12.09 -17.63
CA VAL A 53 -7.84 13.43 -17.35
C VAL A 53 -6.85 14.52 -17.77
N THR A 54 -5.57 14.37 -17.42
CA THR A 54 -4.52 15.34 -17.78
C THR A 54 -4.26 15.38 -19.29
N GLY A 55 -4.37 14.24 -19.99
CA GLY A 55 -4.32 14.17 -21.44
C GLY A 55 -5.45 14.97 -22.10
N LEU A 56 -6.69 14.72 -21.68
CA LEU A 56 -7.86 15.49 -22.11
C LEU A 56 -7.67 16.99 -21.84
N THR A 57 -7.20 17.39 -20.66
CA THR A 57 -6.93 18.81 -20.37
C THR A 57 -5.92 19.41 -21.36
N ARG A 58 -4.81 18.71 -21.64
CA ARG A 58 -3.77 19.20 -22.57
C ARG A 58 -4.28 19.35 -24.00
N GLU A 59 -5.04 18.37 -24.46
CA GLU A 59 -5.60 18.37 -25.81
C GLU A 59 -6.61 19.50 -25.97
N ASN A 60 -7.50 19.68 -24.98
CA ASN A 60 -8.47 20.78 -24.96
C ASN A 60 -7.81 22.16 -24.89
N LEU A 61 -6.74 22.32 -24.10
CA LEU A 61 -6.01 23.59 -24.00
C LEU A 61 -5.26 23.94 -25.30
N THR A 62 -4.61 22.95 -25.92
CA THR A 62 -3.85 23.15 -27.16
C THR A 62 -4.79 23.37 -28.35
N GLY A 63 -5.91 22.64 -28.38
CA GLY A 63 -6.96 22.69 -29.39
C GLY A 63 -8.06 23.72 -29.11
N VAL A 64 -7.93 24.57 -28.10
CA VAL A 64 -9.01 25.46 -27.64
C VAL A 64 -9.57 26.34 -28.76
N ARG A 65 -8.72 26.81 -29.68
CA ARG A 65 -9.16 27.60 -30.85
C ARG A 65 -10.01 26.78 -31.83
N VAL A 66 -9.72 25.49 -31.98
CA VAL A 66 -10.47 24.58 -32.84
C VAL A 66 -11.81 24.24 -32.20
N ILE A 67 -11.84 23.94 -30.90
CA ILE A 67 -13.08 23.66 -30.16
C ILE A 67 -14.05 24.84 -30.26
N ARG A 68 -13.54 26.07 -30.07
CA ARG A 68 -14.31 27.31 -30.23
C ARG A 68 -14.78 27.55 -31.66
N ALA A 69 -13.94 27.25 -32.66
CA ALA A 69 -14.30 27.42 -34.07
C ALA A 69 -15.46 26.50 -34.51
N PHE A 70 -15.67 25.39 -33.82
CA PHE A 70 -16.79 24.47 -34.04
C PHE A 70 -17.91 24.60 -32.98
N CYS A 71 -17.83 25.57 -32.06
CA CYS A 71 -18.78 25.75 -30.93
C CYS A 71 -19.00 24.48 -30.08
N ARG A 72 -17.94 23.70 -29.83
CA ARG A 72 -18.01 22.42 -29.09
C ARG A 72 -17.51 22.54 -27.64
N GLU A 73 -17.52 23.73 -27.05
CA GLU A 73 -17.04 23.94 -25.67
C GLU A 73 -17.81 23.10 -24.64
N GLU A 74 -19.15 23.08 -24.69
CA GLU A 74 -19.96 22.32 -23.73
C GLU A 74 -19.73 20.81 -23.82
N GLU A 75 -19.56 20.28 -25.03
CA GLU A 75 -19.29 18.84 -25.26
C GLU A 75 -17.94 18.43 -24.65
N SER A 76 -16.91 19.25 -24.85
CA SER A 76 -15.57 19.08 -24.27
C SER A 76 -15.60 19.14 -22.73
N VAL A 77 -16.34 20.10 -22.16
CA VAL A 77 -16.49 20.22 -20.70
C VAL A 77 -17.20 19.00 -20.11
N ASN A 78 -18.26 18.52 -20.76
CA ASN A 78 -18.98 17.31 -20.32
C ASN A 78 -18.07 16.07 -20.36
N GLU A 79 -17.28 15.90 -21.42
CA GLU A 79 -16.34 14.77 -21.55
C GLU A 79 -15.24 14.82 -20.46
N PHE A 80 -14.76 16.02 -20.14
CA PHE A 80 -13.85 16.24 -19.01
C PHE A 80 -14.50 15.92 -17.66
N GLU A 81 -15.73 16.37 -17.41
CA GLU A 81 -16.47 16.09 -16.17
C GLU A 81 -16.70 14.60 -15.95
N ILE A 82 -17.08 13.86 -17.01
CA ILE A 82 -17.27 12.41 -16.94
C ILE A 82 -15.95 11.73 -16.53
N SER A 83 -14.84 12.09 -17.17
CA SER A 83 -13.51 11.53 -16.88
C SER A 83 -13.02 11.89 -15.46
N ASN A 84 -13.23 13.13 -15.05
CA ASN A 84 -12.86 13.60 -13.71
C ASN A 84 -13.72 12.93 -12.62
N THR A 85 -15.01 12.75 -12.86
CA THR A 85 -15.91 12.04 -11.93
C THR A 85 -15.49 10.58 -11.76
N ALA A 86 -15.09 9.91 -12.84
CA ALA A 86 -14.57 8.55 -12.78
C ALA A 86 -13.26 8.48 -11.96
N LEU A 87 -12.35 9.44 -12.14
CA LEU A 87 -11.14 9.56 -11.35
C LEU A 87 -11.44 9.79 -9.86
N THR A 88 -12.35 10.70 -9.54
CA THR A 88 -12.75 10.99 -8.15
C THR A 88 -13.33 9.75 -7.47
N LYS A 89 -14.22 9.01 -8.13
CA LYS A 89 -14.80 7.76 -7.59
C LYS A 89 -13.72 6.70 -7.36
N LEU A 90 -12.77 6.55 -8.29
CA LEU A 90 -11.64 5.64 -8.12
C LEU A 90 -10.76 6.05 -6.95
N ASN A 91 -10.43 7.34 -6.83
CA ASN A 91 -9.65 7.88 -5.71
C ASN A 91 -10.34 7.64 -4.37
N GLU A 92 -11.66 7.86 -4.27
CA GLU A 92 -12.40 7.60 -3.05
C GLU A 92 -12.38 6.11 -2.69
N PHE A 93 -12.58 5.22 -3.67
CA PHE A 93 -12.53 3.77 -3.47
C PHE A 93 -11.13 3.31 -3.02
N VAL A 94 -10.08 3.76 -3.70
CA VAL A 94 -8.68 3.44 -3.33
C VAL A 94 -8.32 4.05 -1.98
N GLY A 95 -8.81 5.25 -1.67
CA GLY A 95 -8.62 5.90 -0.39
C GLY A 95 -9.26 5.12 0.75
N ARG A 96 -10.50 4.64 0.58
CA ARG A 96 -11.18 3.76 1.55
C ARG A 96 -10.41 2.45 1.76
N ILE A 97 -9.92 1.82 0.69
CA ILE A 97 -9.09 0.62 0.81
C ILE A 97 -7.77 0.92 1.51
N SER A 98 -7.13 2.05 1.18
CA SER A 98 -5.88 2.46 1.82
C SER A 98 -6.07 2.73 3.31
N ALA A 99 -7.20 3.30 3.71
CA ALA A 99 -7.54 3.48 5.12
C ALA A 99 -7.71 2.14 5.86
N LEU A 100 -8.15 1.09 5.17
CA LEU A 100 -8.24 -0.28 5.72
C LEU A 100 -6.88 -1.00 5.79
N LEU A 101 -5.87 -0.55 5.06
CA LEU A 101 -4.53 -1.15 5.13
C LEU A 101 -3.89 -0.97 6.51
N ASN A 102 -4.10 0.17 7.16
CA ASN A 102 -3.59 0.39 8.52
C ASN A 102 -4.13 -0.62 9.54
N PRO A 103 -5.46 -0.77 9.73
CA PRO A 103 -5.99 -1.79 10.62
C PRO A 103 -5.61 -3.21 10.18
N PHE A 104 -5.50 -3.47 8.87
CA PHE A 104 -4.99 -4.75 8.37
C PHE A 104 -3.54 -5.03 8.82
N ILE A 105 -2.65 -4.05 8.71
CA ILE A 105 -1.27 -4.14 9.21
C ILE A 105 -1.26 -4.38 10.72
N TYR A 106 -2.11 -3.68 11.49
CA TYR A 106 -2.23 -3.91 12.93
C TYR A 106 -2.65 -5.35 13.24
N VAL A 107 -3.67 -5.88 12.57
CA VAL A 107 -4.11 -7.28 12.75
C VAL A 107 -2.99 -8.24 12.39
N LEU A 108 -2.29 -8.02 11.28
CA LEU A 108 -1.17 -8.83 10.84
C LEU A 108 -0.05 -8.87 11.89
N ILE A 109 0.35 -7.70 12.43
CA ILE A 109 1.38 -7.59 13.47
C ILE A 109 0.92 -8.29 14.76
N ASN A 110 -0.34 -8.16 15.15
CA ASN A 110 -0.86 -8.82 16.35
C ASN A 110 -0.87 -10.35 16.18
N ILE A 111 -1.32 -10.88 15.04
CA ILE A 111 -1.27 -12.31 14.73
C ILE A 111 0.19 -12.80 14.73
N ALA A 112 1.09 -12.04 14.10
CA ALA A 112 2.51 -12.36 14.11
C ALA A 112 3.07 -12.42 15.53
N THR A 113 2.70 -11.46 16.38
CA THR A 113 3.11 -11.42 17.78
C THR A 113 2.59 -12.63 18.57
N VAL A 114 1.32 -13.03 18.38
CA VAL A 114 0.76 -14.23 19.03
C VAL A 114 1.50 -15.49 18.60
N ILE A 115 1.77 -15.66 17.30
CA ILE A 115 2.52 -16.80 16.78
C ILE A 115 3.95 -16.82 17.34
N LEU A 116 4.60 -15.65 17.40
CA LEU A 116 5.94 -15.51 17.97
C LEU A 116 5.95 -15.88 19.45
N ILE A 117 5.02 -15.37 20.26
CA ILE A 117 4.93 -15.69 21.68
C ILE A 117 4.61 -17.17 21.89
N ALA A 118 3.71 -17.77 21.12
CA ALA A 118 3.37 -19.18 21.24
C ALA A 118 4.58 -20.08 20.95
N LYS A 119 5.35 -19.78 19.90
CA LYS A 119 6.56 -20.55 19.55
C LYS A 119 7.71 -20.27 20.51
N ALA A 120 7.90 -19.03 20.95
CA ALA A 120 8.87 -18.65 21.96
C ALA A 120 8.57 -19.30 23.32
N GLY A 121 7.30 -19.33 23.73
CA GLY A 121 6.83 -19.96 24.97
C GLY A 121 7.04 -21.48 24.99
N VAL A 122 6.80 -22.16 23.87
CA VAL A 122 7.11 -23.60 23.73
C VAL A 122 8.62 -23.86 23.85
N GLN A 123 9.47 -22.99 23.30
CA GLN A 123 10.92 -23.10 23.42
C GLN A 123 11.46 -22.76 24.81
N VAL A 124 10.81 -21.82 25.51
CA VAL A 124 11.08 -21.52 26.91
C VAL A 124 10.69 -22.71 27.82
N ASN A 125 9.55 -23.35 27.53
CA ASN A 125 9.04 -24.50 28.28
C ASN A 125 9.87 -25.78 28.07
N LEU A 126 10.68 -25.87 27.01
CA LEU A 126 11.62 -26.97 26.75
C LEU A 126 12.90 -26.92 27.60
N GLY A 127 12.98 -26.04 28.61
CA GLY A 127 13.99 -26.14 29.68
C GLY A 127 15.37 -25.58 29.33
N ALA A 128 15.49 -24.75 28.29
CA ALA A 128 16.73 -24.05 27.99
C ALA A 128 16.83 -22.68 28.70
N MET A 129 16.24 -22.53 29.89
CA MET A 129 16.47 -21.37 30.77
C MET A 129 17.46 -21.76 31.88
N GLN A 130 18.74 -21.74 31.49
CA GLN A 130 19.74 -20.92 32.16
C GLN A 130 20.40 -20.03 31.09
#